data_AF-A0A9D7ULI9-F1
#
_entry.id   AF-A0A9D7ULI9-F1
#
_cell.length_a   1.000
_cell.length_b   1.000
_cell.length_c   1.000
_cell.angle_alpha   90.00
_cell.angle_beta   90.00
_cell.angle_gamma   90.00
#
_symmetry.space_group_name_H-M   'P 1'
#
loop_
_entity.id
_entity.type
_entity.pdbx_description
1 polymer ?
#
loop_
_entity_poly.entity_id
_entity_poly.type
_entity_poly.pdbx_seq_one_letter_code
_entity_poly.pdbx_strand_id
1 'polypeptide(L)'
;MRNVKFGWEAMMAKQPATGVQDVEPIDHRGVVVGWTHHDLGYSIDLRIQSTVSQAALDENRVDSHHFLMTHNQALLLAKFLLDATGQSLPVRRKAPLWRRLLNK
;
A
#
# COMPACT_ATOMS: atom_id res chain seq x y z
N MET A 1 61.31 -37.84 5.97
CA MET A 1 60.28 -37.04 5.28
C MET A 1 58.96 -37.21 6.02
N ARG A 2 58.47 -36.18 6.72
CA ARG A 2 57.20 -36.22 7.47
C ARG A 2 56.26 -35.18 6.86
N ASN A 3 55.14 -35.65 6.31
CA ASN A 3 54.09 -34.84 5.73
C ASN A 3 53.38 -34.04 6.83
N VAL A 4 53.32 -32.71 6.66
CA VAL A 4 52.53 -31.80 7.50
C VAL A 4 51.15 -31.68 6.86
N LYS A 5 50.12 -32.28 7.47
CA LYS A 5 48.71 -32.02 7.11
C LYS A 5 48.31 -30.67 7.71
N PHE A 6 48.12 -29.67 6.86
CA PHE A 6 47.59 -28.37 7.23
C PHE A 6 46.13 -28.51 7.68
N GLY A 7 45.78 -27.92 8.82
CA GLY A 7 44.45 -27.98 9.43
C GLY A 7 43.44 -27.06 8.76
N TRP A 8 42.81 -27.54 7.68
CA TRP A 8 41.67 -26.87 7.02
C TRP A 8 40.31 -27.45 7.44
N GLU A 9 40.26 -28.56 8.19
CA GLU A 9 39.00 -29.21 8.61
C GLU A 9 38.21 -28.46 9.69
N ALA A 10 38.84 -27.52 10.41
CA ALA A 10 38.19 -26.79 11.52
C ALA A 10 37.43 -25.51 11.10
N MET A 11 37.55 -25.05 9.85
CA MET A 11 36.80 -23.87 9.36
C MET A 11 35.44 -24.22 8.74
N MET A 12 35.07 -25.50 8.67
CA MET A 12 33.77 -25.96 8.18
C MET A 12 32.75 -26.20 9.31
N ALA A 13 32.89 -25.50 10.42
CA ALA A 13 31.87 -25.48 11.47
C ALA A 13 30.77 -24.46 11.10
N LYS A 14 29.67 -24.98 10.52
CA LYS A 14 28.35 -24.33 10.43
C LYS A 14 28.35 -22.88 9.96
N GLN A 15 28.28 -22.67 8.65
CA GLN A 15 27.38 -21.63 8.17
C GLN A 15 25.95 -22.15 8.42
N PRO A 16 25.13 -21.55 9.29
CA PRO A 16 23.69 -21.72 9.12
C PRO A 16 23.39 -21.21 7.72
N ALA A 17 22.81 -22.05 6.88
CA ALA A 17 22.17 -21.58 5.67
C ALA A 17 21.22 -20.48 6.13
N THR A 18 21.60 -19.22 5.90
CA THR A 18 20.71 -18.08 5.99
C THR A 18 19.57 -18.46 5.09
N GLY A 19 18.46 -18.90 5.71
CA GLY A 19 17.24 -19.16 5.00
C GLY A 19 16.94 -17.87 4.26
N VAL A 20 17.17 -17.89 2.95
CA VAL A 20 16.41 -17.05 2.05
C VAL A 20 15.00 -17.53 2.30
N GLN A 21 14.31 -16.87 3.23
CA GLN A 21 12.88 -16.99 3.31
C GLN A 21 12.43 -16.52 1.94
N ASP A 22 12.04 -17.47 1.11
CA ASP A 22 11.22 -17.19 -0.05
C ASP A 22 9.97 -16.52 0.53
N VAL A 23 10.01 -15.18 0.62
CA VAL A 23 8.85 -14.37 1.00
C VAL A 23 7.93 -14.47 -0.20
N GLU A 24 7.17 -15.57 -0.25
CA GLU A 24 5.96 -15.63 -1.04
C GLU A 24 5.20 -14.33 -0.77
N PRO A 25 4.84 -13.55 -1.80
CA PRO A 25 4.13 -12.31 -1.61
C PRO A 25 2.88 -12.63 -0.81
N ILE A 26 2.80 -12.10 0.41
CA ILE A 26 1.66 -12.37 1.27
C ILE A 26 0.44 -11.78 0.55
N ASP A 27 -0.40 -12.66 0.01
CA ASP A 27 -1.66 -12.30 -0.64
C ASP A 27 -2.63 -11.83 0.45
N HIS A 28 -2.48 -10.55 0.85
CA HIS A 28 -3.31 -9.90 1.85
C HIS A 28 -4.70 -9.63 1.27
N ARG A 29 -5.51 -10.68 1.14
CA ARG A 29 -6.94 -10.57 0.81
C ARG A 29 -7.68 -10.01 2.02
N GLY A 30 -7.89 -8.70 2.03
CA GLY A 30 -8.67 -7.99 3.04
C GLY A 30 -9.75 -7.12 2.39
N VAL A 31 -10.74 -6.74 3.19
CA VAL A 31 -11.75 -5.75 2.82
C VAL A 31 -11.27 -4.37 3.25
N VAL A 32 -11.34 -3.40 2.34
CA VAL A 32 -11.01 -2.01 2.64
C VAL A 32 -12.11 -1.41 3.50
N VAL A 33 -11.75 -0.89 4.67
CA VAL A 33 -12.68 -0.31 5.66
C VAL A 33 -12.50 1.20 5.80
N GLY A 34 -11.41 1.76 5.28
CA GLY A 34 -11.18 3.19 5.27
C GLY A 34 -10.05 3.58 4.34
N TRP A 35 -10.07 4.84 3.91
CA TRP A 35 -8.97 5.46 3.20
C TRP A 35 -8.90 6.94 3.54
N THR A 36 -7.70 7.48 3.51
CA THR A 36 -7.45 8.92 3.60
C THR A 36 -6.21 9.26 2.78
N HIS A 37 -6.01 10.54 2.49
CA HIS A 37 -4.79 11.01 1.86
C HIS A 37 -4.20 12.19 2.62
N HIS A 38 -2.88 12.31 2.55
CA HIS A 38 -2.15 13.49 2.99
C HIS A 38 -1.40 14.09 1.81
N ASP A 39 -1.56 15.41 1.63
CA ASP A 39 -0.85 16.16 0.59
C ASP A 39 0.57 16.50 1.08
N LEU A 40 1.56 16.19 0.25
CA LEU A 40 2.99 16.43 0.48
C LEU A 40 3.57 17.43 -0.54
N GLY A 41 2.73 18.27 -1.13
CA GLY A 41 3.09 19.32 -2.09
C GLY A 41 3.21 18.82 -3.52
N TYR A 42 4.17 17.94 -3.79
CA TYR A 42 4.37 17.34 -5.13
C TYR A 42 3.92 15.87 -5.21
N SER A 43 3.70 15.24 -4.06
CA SER A 43 3.25 13.87 -3.91
C SER A 43 2.07 13.80 -2.95
N ILE A 44 1.41 12.65 -2.94
CA ILE A 44 0.34 12.29 -2.04
C ILE A 44 0.76 11.01 -1.32
N ASP A 45 0.50 10.94 -0.02
CA ASP A 45 0.45 9.69 0.74
C ASP A 45 -1.00 9.21 0.82
N LEU A 46 -1.30 8.09 0.15
CA LEU A 46 -2.58 7.42 0.25
C LEU A 46 -2.49 6.33 1.32
N ARG A 47 -3.21 6.52 2.43
CA ARG A 47 -3.35 5.50 3.47
C ARG A 47 -4.63 4.69 3.25
N ILE A 48 -4.48 3.40 2.99
CA ILE A 48 -5.58 2.43 2.90
C ILE A 48 -5.60 1.57 4.14
N GLN A 49 -6.78 1.42 4.73
CA GLN A 49 -7.02 0.58 5.90
C GLN A 49 -7.85 -0.62 5.53
N SER A 50 -7.42 -1.81 5.92
CA SER A 50 -8.06 -3.07 5.58
C SER A 50 -8.16 -4.02 6.76
N THR A 51 -9.12 -4.94 6.70
CA THR A 51 -9.28 -6.02 7.68
C THR A 51 -9.63 -7.33 6.98
N VAL A 52 -9.28 -8.47 7.57
CA VAL A 52 -9.53 -9.80 7.00
C VAL A 52 -10.91 -10.36 7.36
N SER A 53 -11.58 -9.82 8.39
CA SER A 53 -12.90 -10.28 8.83
C SER A 53 -13.63 -9.24 9.68
N GLN A 54 -14.95 -9.39 9.81
CA GLN A 54 -15.75 -8.54 10.70
C GLN A 54 -15.31 -8.66 12.16
N ALA A 55 -15.00 -9.87 12.64
CA ALA A 55 -14.52 -10.09 14.01
C ALA A 55 -13.17 -9.37 14.26
N ALA A 56 -12.27 -9.38 13.26
CA ALA A 56 -11.02 -8.63 13.35
C ALA A 56 -11.27 -7.11 13.41
N LEU A 57 -12.25 -6.60 12.67
CA LEU A 57 -12.65 -5.19 12.74
C LEU A 57 -13.18 -4.81 14.14
N ASP A 58 -14.03 -5.66 14.72
CA ASP A 58 -14.62 -5.44 16.05
C ASP A 58 -13.55 -5.44 17.16
N GLU A 59 -12.48 -6.21 16.97
CA GLU A 59 -11.29 -6.24 17.84
C GLU A 59 -10.25 -5.14 17.48
N ASN A 60 -10.60 -4.22 16.58
CA ASN A 60 -9.73 -3.15 16.09
C ASN A 60 -8.41 -3.63 15.47
N ARG A 61 -8.41 -4.84 14.89
CA ARG A 61 -7.31 -5.41 14.09
C ARG A 61 -7.45 -4.93 12.65
N VAL A 62 -6.95 -3.73 12.42
CA VAL A 62 -6.98 -3.04 11.12
C VAL A 62 -5.55 -2.79 10.63
N ASP A 63 -5.22 -3.37 9.49
CA ASP A 63 -3.94 -3.14 8.82
C ASP A 63 -3.97 -1.81 8.07
N SER A 64 -2.83 -1.11 8.05
CA SER A 64 -2.68 0.17 7.34
C SER A 64 -1.55 0.07 6.33
N HIS A 65 -1.85 0.41 5.08
CA HIS A 65 -0.90 0.44 3.98
C HIS A 65 -0.78 1.86 3.44
N HIS A 66 0.46 2.32 3.27
CA HIS A 66 0.77 3.66 2.78
C HIS A 66 1.35 3.57 1.37
N PHE A 67 0.77 4.33 0.45
CA PHE A 67 1.23 4.43 -0.92
C PHE A 67 1.64 5.87 -1.21
N LEU A 68 2.95 6.08 -1.34
CA LEU A 68 3.49 7.34 -1.81
C LEU A 68 3.43 7.38 -3.34
N MET A 69 2.84 8.45 -3.87
CA MET A 69 2.70 8.61 -5.30
C MET A 69 2.70 10.08 -5.70
N THR A 70 3.09 10.36 -6.92
CA THR A 70 2.90 11.69 -7.52
C THR A 70 1.42 11.97 -7.76
N HIS A 71 1.06 13.24 -7.94
CA HIS A 71 -0.30 13.65 -8.32
C HIS A 71 -0.80 12.95 -9.59
N ASN A 72 0.08 12.78 -10.59
CA ASN A 72 -0.29 12.10 -11.84
C ASN A 72 -0.56 10.62 -11.61
N GLN A 73 0.24 9.94 -10.79
CA GLN A 73 0.00 8.54 -10.43
C GLN A 73 -1.31 8.38 -9.65
N ALA A 74 -1.61 9.30 -8.72
CA ALA A 74 -2.88 9.33 -8.01
C ALA A 74 -4.07 9.52 -8.95
N LEU A 75 -3.94 10.41 -9.94
CA LEU A 75 -4.97 10.64 -10.96
C LEU A 75 -5.21 9.39 -11.81
N LEU A 76 -4.15 8.71 -12.24
CA LEU A 76 -4.25 7.47 -13.01
C LEU A 76 -4.89 6.35 -12.17
N LEU A 77 -4.52 6.22 -10.90
CA LEU A 77 -5.14 5.27 -9.98
C LEU A 77 -6.64 5.56 -9.83
N ALA A 78 -7.02 6.82 -9.59
CA ALA A 78 -8.42 7.21 -9.47
C ALA A 78 -9.22 6.89 -10.74
N LYS A 79 -8.66 7.18 -11.93
CA LYS A 79 -9.29 6.84 -13.21
C LYS A 79 -9.45 5.34 -13.36
N PHE A 80 -8.42 4.56 -13.07
CA PHE A 80 -8.46 3.10 -13.15
C PHE A 80 -9.58 2.51 -12.28
N LEU A 81 -9.72 3.00 -11.05
CA LEU A 81 -10.78 2.55 -10.13
C LEU A 81 -12.19 2.92 -10.62
N LEU A 82 -12.37 4.10 -11.21
CA LEU A 82 -13.63 4.50 -11.84
C LEU A 82 -14.00 3.61 -13.03
N ASP A 83 -13.05 3.38 -13.94
CA ASP A 83 -13.26 2.53 -15.10
C ASP A 83 -13.63 1.10 -14.66
N ALA A 84 -12.91 0.55 -13.67
CA ALA A 84 -13.14 -0.78 -13.12
C ALA A 84 -14.52 -0.96 -12.47
N THR A 85 -15.12 0.13 -11.99
CA THR A 85 -16.45 0.12 -11.35
C THR A 85 -17.56 0.55 -12.30
N GLY A 86 -17.24 0.92 -13.55
CA GLY A 86 -18.20 1.52 -14.48
C GLY A 86 -18.73 2.88 -14.01
N GLN A 87 -18.10 3.50 -13.03
CA GLN A 87 -18.48 4.79 -12.50
C GLN A 87 -17.85 5.92 -13.31
N SER A 88 -18.50 7.08 -13.30
CA SER A 88 -17.95 8.32 -13.84
C SER A 88 -17.80 9.34 -12.72
N LEU A 89 -16.86 10.28 -12.88
CA LEU A 89 -16.74 11.38 -11.93
C LEU A 89 -18.06 12.15 -11.88
N PRO A 90 -18.62 12.40 -10.68
CA PRO A 90 -19.81 13.22 -10.57
C PRO A 90 -19.50 14.61 -11.13
N VAL A 91 -20.27 15.02 -12.15
CA VAL A 91 -20.12 16.33 -12.77
C VAL A 91 -20.39 17.40 -11.71
N ARG A 92 -19.36 18.14 -11.30
CA ARG A 92 -19.53 19.32 -10.45
C ARG A 92 -20.39 20.33 -11.21
N ARG A 93 -21.71 20.34 -10.93
CA ARG A 93 -22.61 21.38 -11.42
C ARG A 93 -22.14 22.70 -10.82
N LYS A 94 -21.53 23.56 -11.64
CA LYS A 94 -21.22 24.94 -11.24
C LYS A 94 -22.53 25.58 -10.80
N ALA A 95 -22.56 26.15 -9.60
CA ALA A 95 -23.72 26.88 -9.13
C ALA A 95 -24.04 27.98 -10.16
N PRO A 96 -25.28 28.07 -10.63
CA PRO A 96 -25.61 29.00 -11.69
C PRO A 96 -25.45 30.44 -11.21
N LEU A 97 -24.93 31.30 -12.08
CA LEU A 97 -24.50 32.67 -11.75
C LEU A 97 -25.60 33.52 -11.10
N TRP A 98 -26.88 33.22 -11.35
CA TRP A 98 -28.01 33.91 -10.71
C TRP A 98 -28.08 33.71 -9.19
N ARG A 99 -27.59 32.60 -8.64
CA ARG A 99 -27.51 32.41 -7.17
C ARG A 99 -26.53 33.36 -6.49
N ARG A 100 -25.57 33.94 -7.22
CA ARG A 100 -24.65 34.96 -6.67
C ARG A 100 -25.28 36.37 -6.60
N LEU A 101 -26.37 36.60 -7.33
CA LEU A 101 -27.03 37.91 -7.40
C LEU A 101 -28.21 38.05 -6.42
N LEU A 102 -28.76 36.94 -5.92
CA LEU A 102 -29.88 36.91 -4.97
C LEU A 102 -29.45 36.90 -3.49
N ASN A 103 -28.15 36.91 -3.21
CA ASN A 103 -27.59 36.80 -1.85
C ASN A 103 -26.91 38.09 -1.38
N LYS A 104 -27.34 39.25 -1.90
CA LYS A 104 -26.85 40.58 -1.52
C LYS A 104 -27.94 41.39 -0.85
#